data_AF-A0A4P8L0W2-F1
#
_entry.id   AF-A0A4P8L0W2-F1
#
_cell.length_a   1.000
_cell.length_b   1.000
_cell.length_c   1.000
_cell.angle_alpha   90.00
_cell.angle_beta   90.00
_cell.angle_gamma   90.00
#
_symmetry.space_group_name_H-M   'P 1'
#
loop_
_entity.id
_entity.type
_entity.pdbx_description
1 polymer ?
#
loop_
_entity_poly.entity_id
_entity_poly.type
_entity_poly.pdbx_seq_one_letter_code
_entity_poly.pdbx_strand_id
1 'polypeptide(L)'
;MKDIDSPVDWQHGKGETTEIGYVNRHGQKCCDYYGVPGTDRGQYAYKIECTICGYVYGANASDIHERRCPESQGGVPGIKYWRIIKTR
;
A
#
# COMPACT_ATOMS: atom_id res chain seq x y z
N MET A 1 21.46 2.48 -23.65
CA MET A 1 21.87 1.49 -22.64
C MET A 1 21.86 2.17 -21.27
N LYS A 2 20.86 1.98 -20.43
CA LYS A 2 20.13 0.74 -20.16
C LYS A 2 18.63 0.99 -20.19
N ASP A 3 17.96 0.22 -21.03
CA ASP A 3 16.53 -0.02 -20.96
C ASP A 3 16.25 -0.69 -19.60
N ILE A 4 15.34 -0.12 -18.81
CA ILE A 4 14.72 -0.82 -17.68
C ILE A 4 13.25 -0.96 -18.07
N ASP A 5 13.01 -1.86 -19.02
CA ASP A 5 11.71 -2.48 -19.26
C ASP A 5 11.52 -3.65 -18.28
N SER A 6 11.70 -3.40 -16.98
CA SER A 6 11.28 -4.37 -15.98
C SER A 6 9.78 -4.19 -15.73
N PRO A 7 8.95 -5.26 -15.83
CA PRO A 7 7.57 -5.16 -15.42
C PRO A 7 7.55 -4.68 -13.96
N VAL A 8 6.89 -3.54 -13.73
CA VAL A 8 6.63 -3.05 -12.38
C VAL A 8 5.63 -4.04 -11.81
N ASP A 9 6.11 -5.09 -11.15
CA ASP A 9 5.25 -6.06 -10.50
C ASP A 9 4.96 -5.63 -9.07
N TRP A 10 3.95 -6.25 -8.46
CA TRP A 10 3.68 -6.11 -7.03
C TRP A 10 4.90 -6.61 -6.24
N GLN A 11 5.35 -5.78 -5.30
CA GLN A 11 6.50 -6.03 -4.45
C GLN A 11 6.06 -6.14 -2.99
N HIS A 12 6.82 -6.89 -2.21
CA HIS A 12 6.59 -7.07 -0.78
C HIS A 12 7.58 -6.27 0.06
N GLY A 13 7.12 -5.77 1.20
CA GLY A 13 8.00 -5.19 2.20
C GLY A 13 8.82 -6.26 2.91
N LYS A 14 9.87 -5.83 3.61
CA LYS A 14 10.70 -6.69 4.49
C LYS A 14 10.57 -6.33 5.98
N GLY A 15 9.87 -5.25 6.31
CA GLY A 15 9.58 -4.89 7.70
C GLY A 15 8.32 -5.59 8.20
N GLU A 16 8.23 -5.78 9.52
CA GLU A 16 7.15 -6.52 10.20
C GLU A 16 5.75 -6.05 9.79
N THR A 17 5.55 -4.74 9.64
CA THR A 17 4.25 -4.14 9.30
C THR A 17 3.98 -4.06 7.80
N THR A 18 5.00 -4.33 6.99
CA THR A 18 4.96 -4.26 5.52
C THR A 18 5.04 -5.64 4.86
N GLU A 19 5.14 -6.68 5.69
CA GLU A 19 5.06 -8.07 5.24
C GLU A 19 3.65 -8.34 4.70
N ILE A 20 3.57 -9.10 3.60
CA ILE A 20 2.30 -9.48 3.00
C ILE A 20 1.49 -10.26 4.04
N GLY A 21 0.25 -9.86 4.24
CA GLY A 21 -0.66 -10.51 5.18
C GLY A 21 -0.56 -9.99 6.60
N TYR A 22 0.36 -9.06 6.92
CA TYR A 22 0.32 -8.35 8.20
C TYR A 22 -1.04 -7.70 8.39
N VAL A 23 -1.69 -7.96 9.53
CA VAL A 23 -2.97 -7.32 9.91
C VAL A 23 -2.76 -6.54 11.18
N ASN A 24 -3.05 -5.25 11.14
CA ASN A 24 -2.96 -4.42 12.33
C ASN A 24 -4.17 -4.63 13.29
N ARG A 25 -4.12 -4.00 14.47
CA ARG A 25 -5.19 -4.09 15.50
C ARG A 25 -6.56 -3.59 15.06
N HIS A 26 -6.65 -2.87 13.94
CA HIS A 26 -7.87 -2.28 13.38
C HIS A 26 -8.41 -3.10 12.19
N GLY A 27 -7.79 -4.23 11.84
CA GLY A 27 -8.25 -5.10 10.75
C GLY A 27 -7.83 -4.61 9.37
N GLN A 28 -6.67 -3.96 9.25
CA GLN A 28 -6.11 -3.54 7.98
C GLN A 28 -4.99 -4.49 7.58
N LYS A 29 -5.22 -5.22 6.50
CA LYS A 29 -4.28 -6.19 5.94
C LYS A 29 -3.36 -5.49 4.94
N CYS A 30 -2.05 -5.59 5.16
CA CYS A 30 -1.05 -5.25 4.17
C CYS A 30 -1.08 -6.29 3.04
N CYS A 31 -1.28 -5.83 1.81
CA CYS A 31 -1.11 -6.66 0.63
C CYS A 31 0.31 -6.45 0.10
N ASP A 32 0.47 -5.68 -0.98
CA ASP A 32 1.73 -5.45 -1.68
C ASP A 32 1.86 -3.97 -2.05
N TYR A 33 3.00 -3.53 -2.59
CA TYR A 33 3.17 -2.19 -3.17
C TYR A 33 3.64 -2.25 -4.61
N TYR A 34 3.32 -1.22 -5.39
CA TYR A 34 3.61 -1.17 -6.84
C TYR A 34 4.74 -0.20 -7.19
N GLY A 35 5.73 -0.06 -6.30
CA GLY A 35 6.83 0.92 -6.43
C GLY A 35 6.36 2.38 -6.51
N VAL A 36 5.16 2.68 -6.04
CA VAL A 36 4.60 4.05 -6.03
C VAL A 36 5.13 4.78 -4.81
N PRO A 37 5.78 5.96 -4.97
CA PRO A 37 6.20 6.76 -3.84
C PRO A 37 5.00 7.13 -2.96
N GLY A 38 5.18 6.98 -1.65
CA GLY A 38 4.26 7.48 -0.65
C GLY A 38 4.34 9.01 -0.50
N THR A 39 3.55 9.55 0.42
CA THR A 39 3.63 10.97 0.79
C THR A 39 4.77 11.26 1.75
N ASP A 40 5.23 10.22 2.45
CA ASP A 40 6.32 10.31 3.41
C ASP A 40 7.68 10.14 2.73
N ARG A 41 8.70 10.85 3.23
CA ARG A 41 10.03 10.87 2.62
C ARG A 41 10.63 9.46 2.59
N GLY A 42 10.87 8.96 1.38
CA GLY A 42 11.50 7.66 1.14
C GLY A 42 10.58 6.45 1.38
N GLN A 43 9.28 6.66 1.59
CA GLN A 43 8.32 5.58 1.77
C GLN A 43 7.64 5.20 0.44
N TYR A 44 7.15 3.98 0.35
CA TYR A 44 6.25 3.52 -0.71
C TYR A 44 4.80 3.49 -0.21
N ALA A 45 3.87 3.62 -1.15
CA ALA A 45 2.44 3.43 -0.92
C ALA A 45 2.06 1.95 -1.09
N TYR A 46 1.61 1.32 -0.01
CA TYR A 46 1.16 -0.06 0.04
C TYR A 46 -0.34 -0.16 -0.19
N LYS A 47 -0.78 -1.20 -0.89
CA LYS A 47 -2.18 -1.61 -0.98
C LYS A 47 -2.60 -2.20 0.35
N ILE A 48 -3.62 -1.60 0.96
CA ILE A 48 -4.24 -2.06 2.21
C ILE A 48 -5.68 -2.48 1.93
N GLU A 49 -6.10 -3.59 2.52
CA GLU A 49 -7.47 -4.07 2.49
C GLU A 49 -8.05 -4.05 3.91
N CYS A 50 -9.20 -3.43 4.09
CA CYS A 50 -9.95 -3.54 5.34
C CYS A 50 -10.65 -4.91 5.41
N THR A 51 -10.34 -5.72 6.41
CA THR A 51 -10.94 -7.05 6.58
C THR A 51 -12.37 -7.01 7.12
N ILE A 52 -12.87 -5.82 7.48
CA ILE A 52 -14.23 -5.61 8.02
C ILE A 52 -15.21 -5.26 6.90
N CYS A 53 -14.89 -4.26 6.07
CA CYS A 53 -15.79 -3.79 5.01
C CYS A 53 -15.28 -4.06 3.58
N GLY A 54 -14.07 -4.62 3.42
CA GLY A 54 -13.49 -4.92 2.12
C GLY A 54 -12.91 -3.72 1.36
N TYR A 55 -12.97 -2.51 1.91
CA TYR A 55 -12.44 -1.32 1.23
C TYR A 55 -10.92 -1.41 1.03
N VAL A 56 -10.48 -1.08 -0.18
CA VAL A 56 -9.07 -1.16 -0.60
C VAL A 56 -8.53 0.23 -0.89
N TYR A 57 -7.36 0.54 -0.33
CA TYR A 57 -6.78 1.88 -0.39
C TYR A 57 -5.26 1.86 -0.21
N GLY A 58 -4.58 2.96 -0.52
CA GLY A 58 -3.15 3.10 -0.30
C GLY A 58 -2.82 3.72 1.06
N ALA A 59 -1.71 3.29 1.68
CA ALA A 59 -1.13 3.93 2.86
C ALA A 59 0.41 3.91 2.81
N ASN A 60 1.08 4.83 3.50
CA ASN A 60 2.53 4.75 3.65
C ASN A 60 2.90 3.55 4.54
N ALA A 61 4.06 2.95 4.30
CA ALA A 61 4.59 1.88 5.15
C ALA A 61 4.70 2.27 6.64
N SER A 62 5.07 3.53 6.92
CA SER A 62 5.11 4.13 8.25
C SER A 62 3.77 4.06 9.00
N ASP A 63 2.66 4.15 8.27
CA ASP A 63 1.32 4.29 8.87
C ASP A 63 0.64 2.93 9.15
N ILE A 64 1.10 1.83 8.52
CA ILE A 64 0.32 0.57 8.46
C ILE A 64 -0.03 0.03 9.85
N HIS A 65 0.89 0.13 10.81
CA HIS A 65 0.76 -0.44 12.15
C HIS A 65 -0.44 0.12 12.95
N GLU A 66 -0.87 1.34 12.66
CA GLU A 66 -1.99 1.99 13.37
C GLU A 66 -3.09 2.52 12.44
N ARG A 67 -2.96 2.24 11.12
CA ARG A 67 -3.92 2.68 10.12
C ARG A 67 -5.34 2.25 10.47
N ARG A 68 -6.32 3.10 10.18
CA ARG A 68 -7.76 2.79 10.25
C ARG A 68 -8.40 2.84 8.87
N CYS A 69 -9.49 2.09 8.68
CA CYS A 69 -10.28 2.11 7.46
C CYS A 69 -10.96 3.48 7.24
N PRO A 70 -10.80 4.12 6.07
CA PRO A 70 -11.49 5.37 5.75
C PRO A 70 -13.02 5.24 5.71
N GLU A 71 -13.53 4.12 5.19
CA GLU A 71 -14.97 3.93 4.96
C GLU A 71 -15.76 3.58 6.22
N SER A 72 -15.21 2.74 7.10
CA SER A 72 -15.98 2.16 8.21
C SER A 72 -15.49 2.53 9.60
N GLN A 73 -14.30 3.14 9.71
CA GLN A 73 -13.64 3.42 11.00
C GLN A 73 -13.22 4.89 11.16
N GLY A 74 -13.58 5.77 10.21
CA GLY A 74 -13.21 7.18 10.23
C GLY A 74 -11.72 7.43 10.04
N GLY A 75 -11.01 6.52 9.35
CA GLY A 75 -9.60 6.70 9.02
C GLY A 75 -9.36 7.80 7.98
N VAL A 76 -8.12 8.29 7.88
CA VAL A 76 -7.77 9.30 6.86
C VAL A 76 -7.85 8.69 5.45
N PRO A 77 -8.16 9.48 4.40
CA PRO A 77 -8.26 8.98 3.03
C PRO A 77 -7.02 8.23 2.55
N GLY A 78 -7.22 7.29 1.63
CA GLY A 78 -6.13 6.54 1.00
C GLY A 78 -5.29 7.39 0.04
N ILE A 79 -4.05 6.98 -0.17
CA ILE A 79 -3.16 7.55 -1.20
C ILE A 79 -3.12 6.66 -2.45
N LYS A 80 -2.63 7.20 -3.56
CA LYS A 80 -2.45 6.43 -4.80
C LYS A 80 -1.34 5.39 -4.61
N TYR A 81 -1.64 4.11 -4.89
CA TYR A 81 -0.71 2.98 -4.72
C TYR A 81 -0.48 2.18 -6.02
N TRP A 82 -1.02 2.63 -7.14
CA TRP A 82 -0.91 1.96 -8.46
C TRP A 82 -0.44 2.94 -9.55
N ARG A 83 0.17 2.43 -10.61
CA ARG A 83 0.58 3.23 -11.79
C ARG A 83 -0.33 2.93 -12.98
N ILE A 84 -0.60 3.95 -13.79
CA ILE A 84 -1.17 3.77 -15.14
C ILE A 84 0.01 3.51 -16.07
N ILE A 85 0.10 2.32 -16.64
CA ILE A 85 1.02 2.07 -17.76
C ILE A 85 0.33 2.59 -19.02
N LYS A 86 0.87 3.65 -19.62
CA LYS A 86 0.44 4.05 -20.97
C LYS A 86 1.19 3.18 -21.96
N THR A 87 0.52 2.17 -22.51
CA THR A 87 0.99 1.50 -23.72
C THR A 87 0.95 2.52 -24.86
N ARG A 88 2.10 2.82 -25.45
CA ARG A 88 2.19 3.59 -26.69
C ARG A 88 1.69 2.75 -27.86
#